data_AF-A0A1W0CCI8-F1
#
_entry.id   AF-A0A1W0CCI8-F1
#
_cell.length_a   1.000
_cell.length_b   1.000
_cell.length_c   1.000
_cell.angle_alpha   90.00
_cell.angle_beta   90.00
_cell.angle_gamma   90.00
#
_symmetry.space_group_name_H-M   'P 1'
#
loop_
_entity.id
_entity.type
_entity.pdbx_description
1 polymer ?
#
loop_
_entity_poly.entity_id
_entity_poly.type
_entity_poly.pdbx_seq_one_letter_code
_entity_poly.pdbx_strand_id
1 'polypeptide(L)'
;MQNVRAIRRQQSLNQHDFWLRLGVTQSGGSRYESGRRIPRPVQTLINVVYVHEIDLEKINPRNARLIRAVLDGEIDAEQLMKTAELCQQLKDNAEEVGMAAVAVAGQVRALGGQEGEPA
;
A
#
# COMPACT_ATOMS: atom_id res chain seq x y z
N MET A 1 -12.28 19.21 -12.32
CA MET A 1 -10.98 18.50 -12.36
C MET A 1 -9.97 19.37 -11.64
N GLN A 2 -9.28 18.86 -10.62
CA GLN A 2 -8.19 19.60 -9.99
C GLN A 2 -7.16 20.00 -11.05
N ASN A 3 -6.50 21.14 -10.85
CA ASN A 3 -5.48 21.62 -11.77
C ASN A 3 -4.36 20.58 -11.87
N VAL A 4 -4.05 20.09 -13.08
CA VAL A 4 -3.04 19.04 -13.29
C VAL A 4 -1.66 19.43 -12.76
N ARG A 5 -1.31 20.73 -12.81
CA ARG A 5 -0.06 21.23 -12.21
C ARG A 5 -0.07 21.11 -10.69
N ALA A 6 -1.22 21.29 -10.05
CA ALA A 6 -1.36 21.14 -8.61
C ALA A 6 -1.19 19.68 -8.20
N ILE A 7 -1.86 18.74 -8.91
CA ILE A 7 -1.71 17.30 -8.68
C ILE A 7 -0.23 16.90 -8.83
N ARG A 8 0.43 17.33 -9.92
CA ARG A 8 1.85 17.04 -10.12
C ARG A 8 2.75 17.58 -9.00
N ARG A 9 2.49 18.82 -8.56
CA ARG A 9 3.26 19.45 -7.47
C ARG A 9 3.05 18.75 -6.13
N GLN A 10 1.83 18.30 -5.84
CA GLN A 10 1.52 17.52 -4.64
C GLN A 10 2.32 16.21 -4.62
N GLN A 11 2.48 15.58 -5.78
CA GLN A 11 3.29 14.38 -5.95
C GLN A 11 4.81 14.64 -6.00
N SER A 12 5.25 15.91 -5.92
CA SER A 12 6.66 16.32 -5.99
C SER A 12 7.39 15.83 -7.25
N LEU A 13 6.67 15.63 -8.36
CA LEU A 13 7.21 15.15 -9.62
C LEU A 13 7.55 16.30 -10.58
N ASN A 14 8.64 16.13 -11.32
CA ASN A 14 8.90 16.99 -12.48
C ASN A 14 7.89 16.68 -13.60
N GLN A 15 7.83 17.54 -14.62
CA GLN A 15 6.89 17.39 -15.72
C GLN A 15 7.12 16.09 -16.51
N HIS A 16 8.38 15.74 -16.78
CA HIS A 16 8.69 14.56 -17.57
C HIS A 16 8.18 13.27 -16.90
N ASP A 17 8.54 13.03 -15.65
CA ASP A 17 8.19 11.80 -14.92
C ASP A 17 6.69 11.67 -14.70
N PHE A 18 6.02 12.79 -14.44
CA PHE A 18 4.57 12.84 -14.28
C PHE A 18 3.84 12.38 -15.55
N TRP A 19 4.27 12.83 -16.72
CA TRP A 19 3.60 12.48 -17.97
C TRP A 19 4.05 11.12 -18.51
N LEU A 20 5.33 10.77 -18.32
CA LEU A 20 5.89 9.50 -18.77
C LEU A 20 5.15 8.30 -18.15
N ARG A 21 4.82 8.37 -16.86
CA ARG A 21 4.07 7.31 -16.17
C ARG A 21 2.66 7.09 -16.73
N LEU A 22 2.09 8.10 -17.40
CA LEU A 22 0.78 8.02 -18.06
C LEU A 22 0.88 7.66 -19.55
N GLY A 23 2.09 7.35 -20.05
CA GLY A 23 2.33 7.12 -21.48
C GLY A 23 2.22 8.39 -22.33
N VAL A 24 2.34 9.57 -21.73
CA VAL A 24 2.25 10.86 -22.42
C VAL A 24 3.65 11.41 -22.64
N THR A 25 3.95 11.83 -23.86
CA THR A 25 5.24 12.47 -24.18
C THR A 25 5.39 13.81 -23.44
N GLN A 26 6.63 14.22 -23.13
CA GLN A 26 6.89 15.50 -22.46
C GLN A 26 6.29 16.69 -23.23
N SER A 27 6.40 16.71 -24.56
CA SER A 27 5.83 17.80 -25.37
C SER A 27 4.29 17.78 -25.40
N GLY A 28 3.66 16.62 -25.20
CA GLY A 28 2.22 16.50 -24.98
C GLY A 28 1.81 17.03 -23.61
N GLY A 29 2.53 16.59 -22.57
CA GLY A 29 2.33 17.03 -21.19
C GLY A 29 2.49 18.54 -20.99
N SER A 30 3.50 19.13 -21.62
CA SER A 30 3.71 20.59 -21.61
C SER A 30 2.50 21.36 -22.16
N ARG A 31 1.92 20.88 -23.27
CA ARG A 31 0.71 21.49 -23.86
C ARG A 31 -0.49 21.36 -22.94
N TYR A 32 -0.64 20.21 -22.27
CA TYR A 32 -1.71 19.99 -21.31
C TYR A 32 -1.58 20.93 -20.10
N GLU A 33 -0.37 21.09 -19.58
CA GLU A 33 -0.10 22.04 -18.51
C GLU A 33 -0.26 23.50 -18.94
N SER A 34 -0.12 23.84 -20.22
CA SER A 34 -0.30 25.21 -20.73
C SER A 34 -1.75 25.56 -21.12
N GLY A 35 -2.71 24.66 -20.88
CA GLY A 35 -4.14 24.92 -21.06
C GLY A 35 -4.79 24.21 -22.24
N ARG A 36 -4.06 23.38 -22.98
CA ARG A 36 -4.69 22.49 -23.97
C ARG A 36 -5.60 21.49 -23.26
N ARG A 37 -6.80 21.28 -23.81
CA ARG A 37 -7.73 20.27 -23.32
C ARG A 37 -7.06 18.88 -23.28
N ILE A 38 -7.04 18.28 -22.09
CA ILE A 38 -6.55 16.92 -21.87
C ILE A 38 -7.61 15.94 -22.37
N PRO A 39 -7.26 14.91 -23.18
CA PRO A 39 -8.21 13.87 -23.58
C PRO A 39 -8.78 13.12 -22.38
N ARG A 40 -10.06 12.72 -22.44
CA ARG A 40 -10.76 12.04 -21.33
C ARG A 40 -10.03 10.78 -20.82
N PRO A 41 -9.43 9.92 -21.67
CA PRO A 41 -8.65 8.78 -21.18
C PRO A 41 -7.48 9.20 -20.30
N VAL A 42 -6.73 10.23 -20.71
CA VAL A 42 -5.59 10.75 -19.94
C VAL A 42 -6.06 11.36 -18.61
N GLN A 43 -7.19 12.08 -18.59
CA GLN A 43 -7.76 12.59 -17.34
C GLN A 43 -8.11 11.46 -16.36
N THR A 44 -8.62 10.35 -16.88
CA THR A 44 -8.99 9.18 -16.08
C THR A 44 -7.74 8.53 -15.49
N LEU A 45 -6.68 8.36 -16.28
CA LEU A 45 -5.40 7.84 -15.81
C LEU A 45 -4.77 8.75 -14.74
N ILE A 46 -4.84 10.07 -14.89
CA ILE A 46 -4.37 11.02 -13.86
C ILE A 46 -5.06 10.72 -12.52
N ASN A 47 -6.38 10.53 -12.51
CA ASN A 47 -7.11 10.24 -11.27
C ASN A 47 -6.71 8.88 -10.69
N VAL A 48 -6.68 7.83 -11.52
CA VAL A 48 -6.33 6.48 -11.06
C VAL A 48 -4.93 6.45 -10.46
N VAL A 49 -3.94 7.02 -11.15
CA VAL A 49 -2.53 6.93 -10.74
C VAL A 49 -2.19 7.89 -9.60
N TYR A 50 -2.68 9.13 -9.64
CA TYR A 50 -2.18 10.19 -8.74
C TYR A 50 -3.19 10.67 -7.69
N VAL A 51 -4.48 10.41 -7.88
CA VAL A 51 -5.53 10.78 -6.90
C VAL A 51 -5.94 9.57 -6.08
N HIS A 52 -6.07 8.41 -6.71
CA HIS A 52 -6.38 7.14 -6.06
C HIS A 52 -5.11 6.33 -5.72
N GLU A 53 -3.93 6.83 -6.11
CA GLU A 53 -2.63 6.23 -5.80
C GLU A 53 -2.51 4.75 -6.25
N ILE A 54 -3.22 4.39 -7.33
CA ILE A 54 -3.22 3.04 -7.88
C ILE A 54 -2.07 2.90 -8.88
N ASP A 55 -1.11 2.06 -8.53
CA ASP A 55 -0.01 1.71 -9.40
C ASP A 55 -0.44 0.69 -10.46
N LEU A 56 -0.60 1.16 -11.71
CA LEU A 56 -1.10 0.36 -12.81
C LEU A 56 -0.24 -0.87 -13.11
N GLU A 57 1.08 -0.79 -12.89
CA GLU A 57 2.00 -1.91 -13.11
C GLU A 57 1.80 -3.06 -12.13
N LYS A 58 1.22 -2.78 -10.95
CA LYS A 58 0.91 -3.81 -9.96
C LYS A 58 -0.38 -4.55 -10.28
N ILE A 59 -1.19 -4.07 -11.22
CA ILE A 59 -2.42 -4.74 -11.65
C ILE A 59 -2.06 -5.93 -12.53
N ASN A 60 -2.50 -7.11 -12.13
CA ASN A 60 -2.26 -8.38 -12.82
C ASN A 60 -3.53 -9.23 -12.83
N PRO A 61 -3.60 -10.32 -13.62
CA PRO A 61 -4.83 -11.12 -13.72
C PRO A 61 -5.34 -11.66 -12.37
N ARG A 62 -4.44 -11.94 -11.43
CA ARG A 62 -4.79 -12.47 -10.10
C ARG A 62 -5.52 -11.44 -9.25
N ASN A 63 -4.99 -10.22 -9.13
CA ASN A 63 -5.64 -9.16 -8.34
C ASN A 63 -6.74 -8.42 -9.11
N ALA A 64 -6.71 -8.40 -10.44
CA ALA A 64 -7.75 -7.77 -11.25
C ALA A 64 -9.13 -8.39 -11.02
N ARG A 65 -9.19 -9.70 -10.74
CA ARG A 65 -10.45 -10.37 -10.36
C ARG A 65 -11.00 -9.83 -9.04
N LEU A 66 -10.13 -9.64 -8.04
CA LEU A 66 -10.52 -9.09 -6.74
C LEU A 66 -10.95 -7.63 -6.86
N ILE A 67 -10.20 -6.82 -7.62
CA ILE A 67 -10.55 -5.42 -7.89
C ILE A 67 -11.96 -5.33 -8.49
N ARG A 68 -12.28 -6.15 -9.50
CA ARG A 68 -13.63 -6.18 -10.09
C ARG A 68 -14.69 -6.56 -9.07
N ALA A 69 -14.51 -7.66 -8.36
CA ALA A 69 -15.48 -8.14 -7.38
C ALA A 69 -15.75 -7.12 -6.25
N VAL A 70 -14.72 -6.40 -5.80
CA VAL A 70 -14.88 -5.29 -4.84
C VAL A 70 -15.67 -4.14 -5.45
N LEU A 71 -15.36 -3.73 -6.68
CA LEU A 71 -16.06 -2.63 -7.36
C LEU A 71 -17.52 -2.97 -7.70
N ASP A 72 -17.79 -4.25 -7.99
CA ASP A 72 -19.13 -4.77 -8.28
C ASP A 72 -19.94 -5.00 -6.99
N GLY A 73 -19.34 -4.82 -5.82
CA GLY A 73 -19.98 -5.01 -4.51
C GLY A 73 -20.16 -6.48 -4.10
N GLU A 74 -19.57 -7.42 -4.85
CA GLU A 74 -19.56 -8.86 -4.52
C GLU A 74 -18.69 -9.14 -3.28
N ILE A 75 -17.66 -8.34 -3.08
CA ILE A 75 -16.76 -8.40 -1.92
C ILE A 75 -16.88 -7.09 -1.14
N ASP A 76 -17.24 -7.20 0.13
CA ASP A 76 -17.21 -6.09 1.08
C ASP A 76 -15.75 -5.78 1.45
N ALA A 77 -15.24 -4.67 0.90
CA ALA A 77 -13.88 -4.21 1.17
C ALA A 77 -13.66 -3.82 2.63
N GLU A 78 -14.69 -3.30 3.32
CA GLU A 78 -14.56 -2.88 4.72
C GLU A 78 -14.38 -4.11 5.61
N GLN A 79 -15.20 -5.14 5.39
CA GLN A 79 -15.06 -6.40 6.11
C GLN A 79 -13.72 -7.09 5.82
N LEU A 80 -13.24 -7.03 4.57
CA LEU A 80 -11.96 -7.58 4.19
C LEU A 80 -10.79 -6.87 4.88
N MET A 81 -10.83 -5.54 4.97
CA MET A 81 -9.83 -4.74 5.69
C MET A 81 -9.83 -5.04 7.20
N LYS A 82 -10.99 -5.09 7.84
CA LYS A 82 -11.11 -5.47 9.27
C LYS A 82 -10.52 -6.84 9.54
N THR A 83 -10.79 -7.79 8.64
CA THR A 83 -10.25 -9.16 8.75
C THR A 83 -8.73 -9.17 8.61
N ALA A 84 -8.18 -8.39 7.67
CA ALA A 84 -6.74 -8.25 7.48
C ALA A 84 -6.05 -7.61 8.71
N GLU A 85 -6.65 -6.56 9.28
CA GLU A 85 -6.18 -5.91 10.51
C GLU A 85 -6.16 -6.88 11.70
N LEU A 86 -7.23 -7.65 11.89
CA LEU A 86 -7.30 -8.67 12.94
C LEU A 86 -6.20 -9.73 12.75
N CYS A 87 -6.00 -10.23 11.53
CA CYS A 87 -4.93 -11.19 11.23
C CYS A 87 -3.54 -10.61 11.54
N GLN A 88 -3.32 -9.33 11.27
CA GLN A 88 -2.05 -8.67 11.60
C GLN A 88 -1.86 -8.57 13.11
N GLN A 89 -2.88 -8.12 13.85
CA GLN A 89 -2.83 -8.07 15.31
C GLN A 89 -2.60 -9.43 15.94
N LEU A 90 -3.25 -10.48 15.44
CA LEU A 90 -3.05 -11.85 15.91
C LEU A 90 -1.61 -12.31 15.70
N LYS A 91 -1.02 -11.96 14.55
CA LYS A 91 0.39 -12.26 14.27
C LYS A 91 1.31 -11.56 15.26
N ASP A 92 1.12 -10.25 15.46
CA ASP A 92 1.96 -9.45 16.35
C ASP A 92 1.86 -9.94 17.81
N ASN A 93 0.64 -10.25 18.27
CA ASN A 93 0.41 -10.82 19.60
C ASN A 93 1.06 -12.20 19.77
N ALA A 94 1.03 -13.05 18.74
CA ALA A 94 1.65 -14.36 18.79
C ALA A 94 3.19 -14.25 18.87
N GLU A 95 3.80 -13.28 18.17
CA GLU A 95 5.23 -12.99 18.26
C GLU A 95 5.61 -12.50 19.67
N GLU A 96 4.81 -11.61 20.28
CA GLU A 96 5.02 -11.12 21.64
C GLU A 96 4.93 -12.25 22.68
N VAL A 97 3.88 -13.07 22.63
CA VAL A 97 3.71 -14.21 23.55
C VAL A 97 4.86 -15.21 23.40
N GLY A 98 5.31 -15.46 22.17
CA GLY A 98 6.46 -16.32 21.90
C GLY A 98 7.75 -15.80 22.55
N MET A 99 8.04 -14.50 22.41
CA MET A 99 9.19 -13.87 23.05
C MET A 99 9.10 -13.93 24.59
N ALA A 100 7.93 -13.63 25.15
CA ALA A 100 7.70 -13.70 26.59
C ALA A 100 7.91 -15.13 27.14
N ALA A 101 7.40 -16.15 26.44
CA ALA A 101 7.58 -17.54 26.83
C ALA A 101 9.06 -17.97 26.85
N VAL A 102 9.85 -17.54 25.85
CA VAL A 102 11.30 -17.80 25.81
C VAL A 102 12.03 -17.11 26.97
N ALA A 103 11.67 -15.86 27.28
CA ALA A 103 12.26 -15.12 28.39
C ALA A 103 11.99 -15.80 29.74
N VAL A 104 10.73 -16.20 29.98
CA VAL A 104 10.33 -16.93 31.20
C VAL A 104 11.05 -18.27 31.30
N ALA A 105 11.14 -19.03 30.21
CA ALA A 105 11.89 -20.29 30.20
C ALA A 105 13.39 -20.10 30.54
N GLY A 106 13.99 -19.00 30.07
CA GLY A 106 15.35 -18.61 30.42
C GLY A 106 15.51 -18.28 31.91
N GLN A 107 14.59 -17.52 32.48
CA GLN A 107 14.58 -17.17 33.92
C GLN A 107 14.42 -18.41 34.80
N VAL A 108 13.48 -19.30 34.47
CA VAL A 108 13.26 -20.56 35.20
C VAL A 108 14.51 -21.43 35.19
N ARG A 109 15.19 -21.55 34.04
CA ARG A 109 16.46 -22.30 33.94
C ARG A 109 17.57 -21.68 34.81
N ALA A 110 17.66 -20.36 34.86
CA ALA A 110 18.65 -19.66 35.68
C ALA A 110 18.41 -19.88 37.19
N LEU A 111 17.15 -19.94 37.62
CA LEU A 111 16.78 -20.22 39.02
C LEU A 111 17.04 -21.68 39.41
N GLY A 112 16.70 -22.64 38.53
CA GLY A 112 16.93 -24.07 38.78
C GLY A 112 18.41 -24.49 38.77
N GLY A 113 19.31 -23.66 38.23
CA GLY A 113 20.75 -23.90 38.22
C GLY A 113 21.47 -23.58 39.54
N GLN A 114 20.77 -23.04 40.55
CA GLN A 114 21.36 -22.68 41.86
C GLN A 114 21.10 -23.71 42.98
N GLU A 115 20.37 -24.80 42.74
CA GLU A 115 20.00 -25.78 43.78
C GLU A 115 20.92 -27.03 43.87
N GLY A 116 22.11 -27.00 43.26
CA GLY A 116 22.93 -28.21 43.10
C GLY A 116 24.42 -28.04 43.36
N GLU A 117 24.84 -27.55 44.52
CA GLU A 117 26.21 -27.73 44.99
C GLU A 117 26.22 -28.15 46.49
N PRO A 118 26.24 -29.46 46.79
CA PRO A 118 26.52 -29.93 48.14
C PRO A 118 28.04 -29.91 48.40
N ALA A 119 28.40 -29.39 49.57
CA ALA A 119 29.75 -29.31 50.14
C ALA A 119 30.34 -30.68 50.50
#